data_AF-A0AAU3ZUM4-F1
#
_entry.id   AF-A0AAU3ZUM4-F1
#
_cell.length_a   1.000
_cell.length_b   1.000
_cell.length_c   1.000
_cell.angle_alpha   90.00
_cell.angle_beta   90.00
_cell.angle_gamma   90.00
#
_symmetry.space_group_name_H-M   'P 1'
#
loop_
_entity.id
_entity.type
_entity.pdbx_description
1 polymer ?
#
loop_
_entity_poly.entity_id
_entity_poly.type
_entity_poly.pdbx_seq_one_letter_code
_entity_poly.pdbx_strand_id
1 'polypeptide(L)'
;MPELTAAQESVVTTALSYKATGAPIPAHVMAELDEISAPWPGRWLLPWEEGEPERVVELCAGPGGWAEGLKTVLGITRFDVVGVDINEDACATARAAGHVRICADVSKLNPEHPALRCTVGVIISPPCPSFSTAGKRAGLLATNIDILRDTIAAVGEAGGFIRLDEVCCDELFPDLEGDCPLCADLGYHEGYAPRSGQSWAEVRAMLDGLTDPRIGLMAEVAIWPLGLQAAGAPIQWMAMEQSSNLPEEILEELSVEFGCADWFRTSWAVLEAADLGVASRRKRTFMLASRYRWVDITPPAAPLPVTTMAEALGWDEGERINTRGQRPVDPATGRAKGGNCFPADKPSWCLTGKTRTWVRERDGKRLTSAEAGALVSFRATYPWQGSRSSQFQQAGDVVCPAVAAYVLAVLHGVDWEPRLRDYLTGLYHYDELWGDEYDLAV
;
A
#
# COMPACT_ATOMS: atom_id res chain seq x y z
N MET A 1 -4.19 25.82 7.21
CA MET A 1 -2.95 25.19 6.68
C MET A 1 -1.76 25.96 7.19
N PRO A 2 -0.61 25.35 7.52
CA PRO A 2 0.59 26.13 7.80
C PRO A 2 1.00 26.85 6.52
N GLU A 3 0.81 28.17 6.50
CA GLU A 3 1.19 29.02 5.38
C GLU A 3 2.72 29.07 5.29
N LEU A 4 3.21 29.16 4.05
CA LEU A 4 4.63 29.43 3.81
C LEU A 4 4.95 30.82 4.38
N THR A 5 6.13 30.98 4.98
CA THR A 5 6.60 32.32 5.36
C THR A 5 6.84 33.17 4.12
N ALA A 6 6.78 34.49 4.24
CA ALA A 6 7.05 35.41 3.11
C ALA A 6 8.40 35.15 2.42
N ALA A 7 9.41 34.71 3.17
CA ALA A 7 10.71 34.32 2.61
C ALA A 7 10.59 33.06 1.73
N GLN A 8 9.86 32.04 2.20
CA GLN A 8 9.63 30.80 1.45
C GLN A 8 8.74 31.05 0.22
N GLU A 9 7.73 31.91 0.33
CA GLU A 9 6.90 32.34 -0.79
C GLU A 9 7.72 33.05 -1.88
N SER A 10 8.71 33.84 -1.50
CA SER A 10 9.64 34.48 -2.43
C SER A 10 10.44 33.45 -3.24
N VAL A 11 10.90 32.36 -2.61
CA VAL A 11 11.59 31.25 -3.29
C VAL A 11 10.66 30.57 -4.29
N VAL A 12 9.43 30.24 -3.86
CA VAL A 12 8.41 29.63 -4.75
C VAL A 12 8.08 30.57 -5.92
N THR A 13 7.92 31.86 -5.68
CA THR A 13 7.65 32.87 -6.71
C THR A 13 8.80 32.96 -7.71
N THR A 14 10.04 32.91 -7.22
CA THR A 14 11.24 32.86 -8.07
C THR A 14 11.20 31.63 -8.97
N ALA A 15 10.95 30.44 -8.42
CA ALA A 15 10.84 29.21 -9.19
C ALA A 15 9.70 29.25 -10.23
N LEU A 16 8.54 29.83 -9.88
CA LEU A 16 7.41 30.02 -10.79
C LEU A 16 7.75 30.89 -11.99
N SER A 17 8.61 31.91 -11.84
CA SER A 17 9.03 32.74 -12.97
C SER A 17 9.81 31.96 -14.03
N TYR A 18 10.61 30.97 -13.61
CA TYR A 18 11.30 30.06 -14.52
C TYR A 18 10.31 29.07 -15.15
N LYS A 19 9.42 28.47 -14.34
CA LYS A 19 8.39 27.55 -14.84
C LYS A 19 7.52 28.18 -15.93
N ALA A 20 7.06 29.42 -15.72
CA ALA A 20 6.22 30.16 -16.66
C ALA A 20 6.88 30.45 -18.01
N THR A 21 8.22 30.46 -18.06
CA THR A 21 8.98 30.68 -19.31
C THR A 21 9.49 29.37 -19.93
N GLY A 22 9.22 28.22 -19.30
CA GLY A 22 9.78 26.92 -19.67
C GLY A 22 11.28 26.80 -19.42
N ALA A 23 11.88 27.77 -18.71
CA ALA A 23 13.30 27.75 -18.39
C ALA A 23 13.59 26.77 -17.25
N PRO A 24 14.73 26.05 -17.26
CA PRO A 24 15.14 25.22 -16.13
C PRO A 24 15.28 26.06 -14.86
N ILE A 25 14.69 25.60 -13.75
CA ILE A 25 14.85 26.26 -12.45
C ILE A 25 16.31 26.12 -11.99
N PRO A 26 16.98 27.21 -11.57
CA PRO A 26 18.37 27.13 -11.11
C PRO A 26 18.56 26.16 -9.94
N ALA A 27 19.67 25.43 -9.92
CA ALA A 27 19.94 24.40 -8.91
C ALA A 27 19.89 24.92 -7.46
N HIS A 28 20.32 26.17 -7.22
CA HIS A 28 20.24 26.76 -5.87
C HIS A 28 18.80 27.02 -5.43
N VAL A 29 17.93 27.47 -6.35
CA VAL A 29 16.49 27.66 -6.06
C VAL A 29 15.82 26.31 -5.83
N MET A 30 16.17 25.28 -6.61
CA MET A 30 15.66 23.92 -6.38
C MET A 30 16.09 23.38 -5.01
N ALA A 31 17.33 23.62 -4.58
CA ALA A 31 17.80 23.22 -3.26
C ALA A 31 17.03 23.93 -2.14
N GLU A 32 16.77 25.23 -2.28
CA GLU A 32 15.91 25.97 -1.33
C GLU A 32 14.48 25.40 -1.31
N LEU A 33 13.91 25.07 -2.47
CA LEU A 33 12.60 24.41 -2.52
C LEU A 33 12.62 23.05 -1.80
N ASP A 34 13.66 22.23 -2.01
CA ASP A 34 13.81 20.93 -1.35
C ASP A 34 13.94 21.08 0.17
N GLU A 35 14.63 22.12 0.66
CA GLU A 35 14.71 22.46 2.09
C GLU A 35 13.34 22.85 2.66
N ILE A 36 12.58 23.68 1.93
CA ILE A 36 11.24 24.13 2.33
C ILE A 36 10.25 22.96 2.33
N SER A 37 10.35 22.08 1.34
CA SER A 37 9.40 20.97 1.16
C SER A 37 9.71 19.75 1.99
N ALA A 38 10.89 19.70 2.62
CA ALA A 38 11.41 18.51 3.28
C ALA A 38 10.36 17.86 4.22
N PRO A 39 10.14 16.55 4.13
CA PRO A 39 10.93 15.58 3.35
C PRO A 39 10.44 15.37 1.90
N TRP A 40 9.42 16.09 1.45
CA TRP A 40 8.86 15.98 0.11
C TRP A 40 9.78 16.64 -0.93
N PRO A 41 9.66 16.30 -2.23
CA PRO A 41 10.42 16.97 -3.27
C PRO A 41 10.01 18.44 -3.44
N GLY A 42 10.97 19.33 -3.64
CA GLY A 42 10.75 20.77 -3.81
C GLY A 42 9.85 21.11 -4.97
N ARG A 43 9.92 20.31 -6.05
CA ARG A 43 9.01 20.42 -7.21
C ARG A 43 7.52 20.30 -6.84
N TRP A 44 7.19 19.66 -5.72
CA TRP A 44 5.80 19.53 -5.26
C TRP A 44 5.26 20.79 -4.58
N LEU A 45 6.11 21.75 -4.21
CA LEU A 45 5.64 23.09 -3.81
C LEU A 45 5.07 23.88 -4.99
N LEU A 46 5.42 23.51 -6.23
CA LEU A 46 4.89 24.17 -7.42
C LEU A 46 3.48 23.66 -7.73
N PRO A 47 2.59 24.50 -8.31
CA PRO A 47 1.29 24.04 -8.78
C PRO A 47 1.48 22.95 -9.85
N TRP A 48 0.54 22.01 -9.90
CA TRP A 48 0.45 21.04 -10.99
C TRP A 48 -0.12 21.72 -12.24
N GLU A 49 0.41 21.37 -13.40
CA GLU A 49 -0.08 21.85 -14.70
C GLU A 49 -0.53 20.67 -15.58
N GLU A 50 -1.50 20.92 -16.46
CA GLU A 50 -2.03 19.88 -17.35
C GLU A 50 -0.92 19.28 -18.22
N GLY A 51 -0.83 17.95 -18.23
CA GLY A 51 0.23 17.19 -18.90
C GLY A 51 1.39 16.79 -17.99
N GLU A 52 1.50 17.36 -16.78
CA GLU A 52 2.44 16.86 -15.77
C GLU A 52 1.93 15.55 -15.15
N PRO A 53 2.83 14.64 -14.71
CA PRO A 53 2.41 13.46 -13.98
C PRO A 53 1.60 13.80 -12.72
N GLU A 54 0.51 13.06 -12.52
CA GLU A 54 -0.38 13.13 -11.36
C GLU A 54 0.38 12.73 -10.08
N ARG A 55 0.22 13.48 -8.99
CA ARG A 55 0.98 13.25 -7.76
C ARG A 55 0.30 12.22 -6.86
N VAL A 56 1.05 11.21 -6.46
CA VAL A 56 0.57 10.11 -5.60
C VAL A 56 1.53 9.90 -4.45
N VAL A 57 0.99 9.73 -3.25
CA VAL A 57 1.76 9.34 -2.07
C VAL A 57 1.60 7.84 -1.84
N GLU A 58 2.69 7.12 -1.66
CA GLU A 58 2.70 5.68 -1.32
C GLU A 58 3.23 5.49 0.12
N LEU A 59 2.39 5.07 1.05
CA LEU A 59 2.70 4.99 2.48
C LEU A 59 2.96 3.54 2.89
N CYS A 60 3.95 3.32 3.77
CA CYS A 60 4.44 1.98 4.12
C CYS A 60 4.86 1.21 2.86
N ALA A 61 5.59 1.92 1.99
CA ALA A 61 5.78 1.55 0.60
C ALA A 61 6.78 0.39 0.38
N GLY A 62 7.54 0.03 1.41
CA GLY A 62 8.54 -1.01 1.41
C GLY A 62 9.49 -0.94 0.20
N PRO A 63 9.86 -2.10 -0.37
CA PRO A 63 10.79 -2.16 -1.50
C PRO A 63 10.15 -1.80 -2.85
N GLY A 64 8.87 -1.39 -2.91
CA GLY A 64 8.21 -0.91 -4.12
C GLY A 64 7.24 -1.88 -4.80
N GLY A 65 6.49 -2.68 -4.05
CA GLY A 65 5.49 -3.61 -4.62
C GLY A 65 4.43 -2.93 -5.49
N TRP A 66 3.82 -1.86 -4.97
CA TRP A 66 2.85 -1.08 -5.74
C TRP A 66 3.48 -0.32 -6.89
N ALA A 67 4.64 0.30 -6.64
CA ALA A 67 5.37 1.04 -7.66
C ALA A 67 5.77 0.16 -8.86
N GLU A 68 6.22 -1.08 -8.64
CA GLU A 68 6.48 -2.04 -9.71
C GLU A 68 5.21 -2.52 -10.40
N GLY A 69 4.11 -2.74 -9.65
CA GLY A 69 2.81 -3.05 -10.25
C GLY A 69 2.35 -1.97 -11.23
N LEU A 70 2.50 -0.69 -10.86
CA LEU A 70 2.14 0.44 -11.70
C LEU A 70 3.09 0.61 -12.90
N LYS A 71 4.39 0.66 -12.65
CA LYS A 71 5.40 1.04 -13.65
C LYS A 71 5.84 -0.13 -14.52
N THR A 72 6.13 -1.26 -13.90
CA THR A 72 6.75 -2.41 -14.58
C THR A 72 5.71 -3.35 -15.17
N VAL A 73 4.64 -3.65 -14.43
CA VAL A 73 3.59 -4.57 -14.89
C VAL A 73 2.59 -3.85 -15.79
N LEU A 74 2.04 -2.71 -15.35
CA LEU A 74 1.06 -1.97 -16.16
C LEU A 74 1.69 -1.00 -17.16
N GLY A 75 2.98 -0.64 -17.05
CA GLY A 75 3.58 0.36 -17.93
C GLY A 75 3.00 1.77 -17.78
N ILE A 76 2.37 2.09 -16.64
CA ILE A 76 1.76 3.39 -16.40
C ILE A 76 2.81 4.34 -15.82
N THR A 77 3.10 5.42 -16.56
CA THR A 77 4.09 6.45 -16.18
C THR A 77 3.46 7.81 -15.91
N ARG A 78 2.12 7.91 -15.90
CA ARG A 78 1.39 9.17 -15.70
C ARG A 78 1.40 9.68 -14.26
N PHE A 79 2.07 8.98 -13.35
CA PHE A 79 2.10 9.33 -11.93
C PHE A 79 3.52 9.67 -11.48
N ASP A 80 3.66 10.77 -10.75
CA ASP A 80 4.82 11.06 -9.91
C ASP A 80 4.53 10.49 -8.52
N VAL A 81 5.05 9.27 -8.26
CA VAL A 81 4.85 8.57 -6.99
C VAL A 81 6.01 8.87 -6.05
N VAL A 82 5.69 9.43 -4.88
CA VAL A 82 6.64 9.57 -3.78
C VAL A 82 6.18 8.68 -2.65
N GLY A 83 6.96 7.67 -2.31
CA GLY A 83 6.61 6.83 -1.18
C GLY A 83 7.43 7.07 0.08
N VAL A 84 6.87 6.64 1.20
CA VAL A 84 7.41 6.76 2.54
C VAL A 84 7.47 5.38 3.17
N ASP A 85 8.62 5.02 3.71
CA ASP A 85 8.77 3.81 4.52
C ASP A 85 9.76 4.07 5.66
N ILE A 86 9.59 3.39 6.80
CA ILE A 86 10.48 3.54 7.95
C ILE A 86 11.72 2.64 7.85
N ASN A 87 11.68 1.59 7.02
CA ASN A 87 12.75 0.62 6.91
C ASN A 87 13.82 1.09 5.92
N GLU A 88 15.03 1.33 6.43
CA GLU A 88 16.18 1.82 5.64
C GLU A 88 16.57 0.88 4.49
N ASP A 89 16.59 -0.44 4.72
CA ASP A 89 16.96 -1.43 3.69
C ASP A 89 15.91 -1.52 2.58
N ALA A 90 14.62 -1.45 2.94
CA ALA A 90 13.53 -1.41 1.97
C ALA A 90 13.57 -0.11 1.16
N CYS A 91 13.87 1.02 1.82
CA CYS A 91 14.08 2.30 1.14
C CYS A 91 15.28 2.25 0.19
N ALA A 92 16.39 1.67 0.62
CA ALA A 92 17.58 1.50 -0.23
C ALA A 92 17.26 0.62 -1.45
N THR A 93 16.50 -0.46 -1.26
CA THR A 93 16.02 -1.33 -2.35
C THR A 93 15.15 -0.57 -3.34
N ALA A 94 14.15 0.18 -2.86
CA ALA A 94 13.28 0.98 -3.72
C ALA A 94 14.07 2.04 -4.50
N ARG A 95 14.99 2.76 -3.86
CA ARG A 95 15.86 3.75 -4.52
C ARG A 95 16.77 3.12 -5.57
N ALA A 96 17.37 1.96 -5.27
CA ALA A 96 18.18 1.21 -6.23
C ALA A 96 17.36 0.72 -7.43
N ALA A 97 16.06 0.47 -7.25
CA ALA A 97 15.12 0.16 -8.32
C ALA A 97 14.62 1.41 -9.09
N GLY A 98 15.01 2.61 -8.67
CA GLY A 98 14.64 3.88 -9.31
C GLY A 98 13.33 4.50 -8.81
N HIS A 99 12.81 4.05 -7.66
CA HIS A 99 11.63 4.62 -7.02
C HIS A 99 12.01 5.77 -6.08
N VAL A 100 11.20 6.83 -6.05
CA VAL A 100 11.38 7.92 -5.09
C VAL A 100 10.91 7.45 -3.71
N ARG A 101 11.82 7.45 -2.74
CA ARG A 101 11.53 6.97 -1.40
C ARG A 101 12.08 7.89 -0.31
N ILE A 102 11.21 8.31 0.58
CA ILE A 102 11.49 9.00 1.83
C ILE A 102 11.62 7.94 2.93
N CYS A 103 12.71 7.97 3.69
CA CYS A 103 12.90 7.07 4.82
C CYS A 103 12.44 7.79 6.09
N ALA A 104 11.18 7.59 6.50
CA ALA A 104 10.58 8.27 7.63
C ALA A 104 9.42 7.48 8.23
N ASP A 105 9.07 7.82 9.48
CA ASP A 105 7.84 7.34 10.12
C ASP A 105 6.64 8.16 9.60
N VAL A 106 5.71 7.49 8.92
CA VAL A 106 4.51 8.11 8.35
C VAL A 106 3.66 8.83 9.41
N SER A 107 3.65 8.33 10.66
CA SER A 107 2.87 8.92 11.77
C SER A 107 3.45 10.25 12.26
N LYS A 108 4.68 10.57 11.86
CA LYS A 108 5.37 11.84 12.18
C LYS A 108 5.26 12.88 11.08
N LEU A 109 4.69 12.51 9.93
CA LEU A 109 4.47 13.43 8.83
C LEU A 109 3.09 14.07 8.90
N ASN A 110 2.98 15.26 8.33
CA ASN A 110 1.75 16.02 8.25
C ASN A 110 1.08 15.81 6.87
N PRO A 111 -0.12 15.23 6.80
CA PRO A 111 -0.85 15.09 5.53
C PRO A 111 -1.28 16.44 4.93
N GLU A 112 -1.30 17.52 5.72
CA GLU A 112 -1.63 18.89 5.25
C GLU A 112 -0.39 19.71 4.84
N HIS A 113 0.75 19.06 4.63
CA HIS A 113 1.97 19.74 4.24
C HIS A 113 1.81 20.50 2.90
N PRO A 114 2.28 21.76 2.75
CA PRO A 114 2.05 22.56 1.54
C PRO A 114 2.47 21.89 0.21
N ALA A 115 3.52 21.07 0.23
CA ALA A 115 3.96 20.30 -0.93
C ALA A 115 2.92 19.27 -1.41
N LEU A 116 2.00 18.83 -0.55
CA LEU A 116 1.02 17.79 -0.87
C LEU A 116 -0.27 18.33 -1.50
N ARG A 117 -0.39 19.65 -1.68
CA ARG A 117 -1.64 20.33 -2.12
C ARG A 117 -2.17 19.92 -3.49
N CYS A 118 -1.36 19.27 -4.32
CA CYS A 118 -1.76 18.75 -5.64
C CYS A 118 -1.79 17.22 -5.69
N THR A 119 -1.82 16.54 -4.55
CA THR A 119 -1.90 15.07 -4.47
C THR A 119 -3.29 14.61 -4.90
N VAL A 120 -3.35 13.65 -5.83
CA VAL A 120 -4.61 13.09 -6.36
C VAL A 120 -4.89 11.67 -5.88
N GLY A 121 -3.89 10.97 -5.34
CA GLY A 121 -4.04 9.58 -4.90
C GLY A 121 -3.17 9.23 -3.70
N VAL A 122 -3.67 8.28 -2.90
CA VAL A 122 -2.93 7.66 -1.79
C VAL A 122 -2.91 6.15 -1.99
N ILE A 123 -1.73 5.55 -1.85
CA ILE A 123 -1.55 4.11 -1.70
C ILE A 123 -1.04 3.86 -0.29
N ILE A 124 -1.56 2.87 0.43
CA ILE A 124 -1.11 2.57 1.79
C ILE A 124 -1.11 1.07 2.10
N SER A 125 -0.06 0.58 2.76
CA SER A 125 0.02 -0.84 3.17
C SER A 125 0.53 -0.96 4.60
N PRO A 126 -0.32 -0.68 5.61
CA PRO A 126 0.09 -0.70 7.01
C PRO A 126 0.62 -2.08 7.42
N PRO A 127 1.51 -2.18 8.42
CA PRO A 127 2.11 -3.45 8.81
C PRO A 127 1.05 -4.49 9.24
N CYS A 128 1.06 -5.65 8.58
CA CYS A 128 0.13 -6.75 8.81
C CYS A 128 0.41 -7.73 9.99
N PRO A 129 1.60 -7.79 10.65
CA PRO A 129 1.87 -8.83 11.66
C PRO A 129 0.88 -8.88 12.83
N SER A 130 0.27 -7.75 13.19
CA SER A 130 -0.66 -7.68 14.31
C SER A 130 -2.03 -8.30 13.98
N PHE A 131 -2.36 -8.50 12.70
CA PHE A 131 -3.60 -9.14 12.22
C PHE A 131 -3.34 -10.54 11.60
N SER A 132 -2.14 -10.79 11.08
CA SER A 132 -1.80 -12.01 10.35
C SER A 132 -1.72 -13.27 11.23
N THR A 133 -2.03 -14.44 10.65
CA THR A 133 -1.82 -15.76 11.27
C THR A 133 -0.36 -16.06 11.59
N ALA A 134 0.58 -15.42 10.89
CA ALA A 134 2.02 -15.55 11.15
C ALA A 134 2.48 -14.77 12.40
N GLY A 135 1.65 -13.84 12.91
CA GLY A 135 1.95 -13.00 14.06
C GLY A 135 1.13 -13.34 15.32
N LYS A 136 1.10 -12.38 16.26
CA LYS A 136 0.44 -12.56 17.57
C LYS A 136 -1.08 -12.34 17.53
N ARG A 137 -1.61 -11.81 16.42
CA ARG A 137 -3.04 -11.49 16.25
C ARG A 137 -3.59 -10.53 17.31
N ALA A 138 -2.75 -9.62 17.81
CA ALA A 138 -3.12 -8.61 18.79
C ALA A 138 -4.18 -7.63 18.24
N GLY A 139 -4.19 -7.38 16.93
CA GLY A 139 -5.19 -6.54 16.27
C GLY A 139 -6.60 -7.15 16.20
N LEU A 140 -6.77 -8.41 16.66
CA LEU A 140 -8.09 -9.07 16.76
C LEU A 140 -8.67 -9.00 18.18
N LEU A 141 -7.99 -8.33 19.12
CA LEU A 141 -8.50 -8.11 20.46
C LEU A 141 -9.55 -7.01 20.41
N ALA A 142 -10.74 -7.26 21.00
CA ALA A 142 -11.85 -6.29 21.02
C ALA A 142 -11.39 -4.90 21.47
N THR A 143 -10.64 -4.81 22.57
CA THR A 143 -10.12 -3.53 23.09
C THR A 143 -9.25 -2.77 22.08
N ASN A 144 -8.47 -3.46 21.24
CA ASN A 144 -7.66 -2.79 20.23
C ASN A 144 -8.49 -2.38 19.00
N ILE A 145 -9.52 -3.17 18.67
CA ILE A 145 -10.47 -2.84 17.60
C ILE A 145 -11.25 -1.59 18.00
N ASP A 146 -11.77 -1.53 19.23
CA ASP A 146 -12.54 -0.39 19.75
C ASP A 146 -11.70 0.89 19.71
N ILE A 147 -10.47 0.87 20.26
CA ILE A 147 -9.55 2.01 20.20
C ILE A 147 -9.30 2.48 18.76
N LEU A 148 -9.10 1.53 17.83
CA LEU A 148 -8.85 1.86 16.44
C LEU A 148 -10.09 2.47 15.76
N ARG A 149 -11.28 1.94 16.03
CA ARG A 149 -12.55 2.47 15.50
C ARG A 149 -12.83 3.88 16.03
N ASP A 150 -12.71 4.08 17.34
CA ASP A 150 -12.86 5.40 17.96
C ASP A 150 -11.88 6.42 17.37
N THR A 151 -10.64 5.98 17.09
CA THR A 151 -9.66 6.85 16.43
C THR A 151 -10.03 7.15 14.99
N ILE A 152 -10.51 6.17 14.22
CA ILE A 152 -10.94 6.35 12.83
C ILE A 152 -12.10 7.35 12.75
N ALA A 153 -13.10 7.22 13.63
CA ALA A 153 -14.21 8.17 13.74
C ALA A 153 -13.72 9.60 14.03
N ALA A 154 -12.76 9.75 14.97
CA ALA A 154 -12.17 11.05 15.28
C ALA A 154 -11.41 11.69 14.09
N VAL A 155 -10.99 10.91 13.08
CA VAL A 155 -10.42 11.48 11.84
C VAL A 155 -11.46 12.31 11.09
N GLY A 156 -12.70 11.83 10.97
CA GLY A 156 -13.80 12.57 10.35
C GLY A 156 -14.09 13.87 11.08
N GLU A 157 -14.13 13.83 12.42
CA GLU A 157 -14.35 15.01 13.26
C GLU A 157 -13.23 16.05 13.09
N ALA A 158 -11.96 15.61 13.14
CA ALA A 158 -10.80 16.47 12.98
C ALA A 158 -10.68 17.04 11.55
N GLY A 159 -11.11 16.26 10.55
CA GLY A 159 -11.18 16.66 9.15
C GLY A 159 -12.34 17.61 8.84
N GLY A 160 -13.35 17.70 9.72
CA GLY A 160 -14.57 18.48 9.49
C GLY A 160 -15.51 17.81 8.50
N PHE A 161 -15.67 16.49 8.61
CA PHE A 161 -16.47 15.67 7.72
C PHE A 161 -17.71 15.07 8.39
N ILE A 162 -18.12 15.58 9.54
CA ILE A 162 -19.39 15.22 10.16
C ILE A 162 -20.52 15.89 9.38
N ARG A 163 -21.37 15.09 8.73
CA ARG A 163 -22.54 15.55 7.98
C ARG A 163 -23.61 16.06 8.93
N LEU A 164 -23.91 17.36 8.91
CA LEU A 164 -24.91 17.93 9.82
C LEU A 164 -26.33 17.48 9.49
N ASP A 165 -26.60 17.11 8.24
CA ASP A 165 -27.90 16.63 7.77
C ASP A 165 -28.20 15.17 8.18
N GLU A 166 -27.16 14.38 8.44
CA GLU A 166 -27.30 13.02 9.00
C GLU A 166 -27.36 13.05 10.54
N VAL A 167 -26.84 14.11 11.16
CA VAL A 167 -27.02 14.40 12.59
C VAL A 167 -28.36 15.12 12.78
N CYS A 168 -29.46 14.40 12.52
CA CYS A 168 -30.80 14.96 12.58
C CYS A 168 -31.16 15.40 14.02
N CYS A 169 -31.68 16.64 14.17
CA CYS A 169 -32.23 17.15 15.43
C CYS A 169 -33.29 16.17 16.03
N ASP A 170 -33.98 15.35 15.21
CA ASP A 170 -35.02 14.41 15.66
C ASP A 170 -34.50 13.10 16.28
N GLU A 171 -33.28 12.64 15.95
CA GLU A 171 -32.71 11.41 16.56
C GLU A 171 -31.98 11.70 17.87
N LEU A 172 -31.24 12.82 17.93
CA LEU A 172 -30.50 13.23 19.13
C LEU A 172 -31.36 13.99 20.13
N PHE A 173 -32.36 14.72 19.64
CA PHE A 173 -33.27 15.52 20.46
C PHE A 173 -34.73 15.34 19.99
N PRO A 174 -35.29 14.12 20.05
CA PRO A 174 -36.65 13.82 19.57
C PRO A 174 -37.73 14.66 20.25
N ASP A 175 -37.45 15.19 21.44
CA ASP A 175 -38.39 15.98 22.23
C ASP A 175 -38.27 17.52 22.00
N LEU A 176 -37.32 17.97 21.17
CA LEU A 176 -37.04 19.38 20.92
C LEU A 176 -37.47 19.78 19.50
N GLU A 177 -38.77 19.69 19.21
CA GLU A 177 -39.37 20.13 17.93
C GLU A 177 -39.01 21.61 17.64
N GLY A 178 -38.00 21.83 16.80
CA GLY A 178 -37.59 23.15 16.34
C GLY A 178 -36.74 23.99 17.31
N ASP A 179 -36.35 23.45 18.47
CA ASP A 179 -35.59 24.16 19.51
C ASP A 179 -34.28 23.44 19.88
N CYS A 180 -33.67 22.77 18.89
CA CYS A 180 -32.42 22.04 19.11
C CYS A 180 -31.25 23.02 19.31
N PRO A 181 -30.42 22.83 20.35
CA PRO A 181 -29.24 23.65 20.60
C PRO A 181 -28.23 23.69 19.44
N LEU A 182 -28.02 22.57 18.74
CA LEU A 182 -27.16 22.53 17.54
C LEU A 182 -27.77 23.35 16.39
N CYS A 183 -29.07 23.19 16.17
CA CYS A 183 -29.83 23.94 15.18
C CYS A 183 -29.70 25.48 15.46
N ALA A 184 -29.65 25.90 16.74
CA ALA A 184 -29.49 27.31 17.15
C ALA A 184 -28.05 27.86 17.01
N ASP A 185 -27.04 27.03 17.28
CA ASP A 185 -25.63 27.44 17.24
C ASP A 185 -25.01 27.36 15.84
N LEU A 186 -25.41 26.40 15.01
CA LEU A 186 -24.78 26.11 13.71
C LEU A 186 -25.62 26.51 12.49
N GLY A 187 -26.90 26.85 12.67
CA GLY A 187 -27.84 27.05 11.57
C GLY A 187 -28.38 25.74 10.98
N TYR A 188 -29.48 25.81 10.24
CA TYR A 188 -30.18 24.63 9.70
C TYR A 188 -29.25 23.79 8.80
N HIS A 189 -29.32 22.46 8.98
CA HIS A 189 -28.32 21.44 8.63
C HIS A 189 -27.98 21.25 7.15
N GLU A 190 -27.35 22.22 6.49
CA GLU A 190 -26.71 21.96 5.20
C GLU A 190 -25.18 21.92 5.34
N GLY A 191 -24.58 20.83 4.89
CA GLY A 191 -23.13 20.67 4.81
C GLY A 191 -22.49 20.02 6.03
N TYR A 192 -21.29 20.48 6.36
CA TYR A 192 -20.40 19.84 7.31
C TYR A 192 -20.26 20.61 8.61
N ALA A 193 -20.11 19.89 9.72
CA ALA A 193 -19.69 20.49 10.98
C ALA A 193 -18.31 21.14 10.82
N PRO A 194 -18.02 22.23 11.55
CA PRO A 194 -16.66 22.75 11.60
C PRO A 194 -15.69 21.68 12.12
N ARG A 195 -14.42 21.76 11.68
CA ARG A 195 -13.35 20.91 12.21
C ARG A 195 -13.32 20.99 13.74
N SER A 196 -13.13 19.85 14.42
CA SER A 196 -13.10 19.79 15.89
C SER A 196 -11.98 20.63 16.53
N GLY A 197 -10.97 21.04 15.75
CA GLY A 197 -9.80 21.76 16.22
C GLY A 197 -8.66 20.85 16.70
N GLN A 198 -8.90 19.53 16.77
CA GLN A 198 -7.87 18.55 17.06
C GLN A 198 -6.82 18.51 15.95
N SER A 199 -5.56 18.48 16.34
CA SER A 199 -4.43 18.20 15.46
C SER A 199 -4.34 16.71 15.13
N TRP A 200 -3.70 16.36 14.01
CA TRP A 200 -3.41 14.97 13.66
C TRP A 200 -2.57 14.24 14.72
N ALA A 201 -1.77 14.98 15.51
CA ALA A 201 -1.02 14.42 16.62
C ALA A 201 -1.94 14.03 17.79
N GLU A 202 -2.97 14.83 18.09
CA GLU A 202 -3.96 14.51 19.12
C GLU A 202 -4.86 13.34 18.70
N VAL A 203 -5.28 13.29 17.43
CA VAL A 203 -6.01 12.14 16.88
C VAL A 203 -5.16 10.87 17.00
N ARG A 204 -3.88 10.91 16.61
CA ARG A 204 -2.97 9.77 16.78
C ARG A 204 -2.73 9.40 18.25
N ALA A 205 -2.85 10.33 19.19
CA ALA A 205 -2.70 10.05 20.62
C ALA A 205 -3.89 9.25 21.18
N MET A 206 -5.04 9.22 20.51
CA MET A 206 -6.16 8.34 20.89
C MET A 206 -5.82 6.85 20.78
N LEU A 207 -4.75 6.51 20.04
CA LEU A 207 -4.22 5.15 19.92
C LEU A 207 -3.43 4.71 21.16
N ASP A 208 -3.24 5.60 22.14
CA ASP A 208 -2.65 5.27 23.43
C ASP A 208 -3.49 4.20 24.14
N GLY A 209 -2.89 3.04 24.38
CA GLY A 209 -3.56 1.88 24.98
C GLY A 209 -3.57 0.63 24.09
N LEU A 210 -3.23 0.76 22.81
CA LEU A 210 -3.02 -0.39 21.93
C LEU A 210 -1.93 -1.32 22.49
N THR A 211 -2.20 -2.62 22.49
CA THR A 211 -1.21 -3.61 22.96
C THR A 211 -0.03 -3.82 22.00
N ASP A 212 -0.15 -3.30 20.77
CA ASP A 212 0.92 -3.24 19.77
C ASP A 212 0.74 -1.95 18.96
N PRO A 213 1.67 -0.97 19.04
CA PRO A 213 1.51 0.34 18.39
C PRO A 213 1.39 0.24 16.86
N ARG A 214 1.84 -0.86 16.25
CA ARG A 214 1.73 -1.07 14.79
C ARG A 214 0.29 -1.22 14.32
N ILE A 215 -0.63 -1.62 15.20
CA ILE A 215 -2.07 -1.66 14.90
C ILE A 215 -2.56 -0.25 14.52
N GLY A 216 -2.07 0.77 15.21
CA GLY A 216 -2.52 2.15 15.03
C GLY A 216 -2.17 2.75 13.67
N LEU A 217 -1.23 2.17 12.93
CA LEU A 217 -0.96 2.58 11.55
C LEU A 217 -2.13 2.29 10.60
N MET A 218 -3.14 1.53 11.02
CA MET A 218 -4.41 1.45 10.29
C MET A 218 -5.18 2.77 10.28
N ALA A 219 -5.05 3.62 11.31
CA ALA A 219 -5.69 4.94 11.31
C ALA A 219 -5.15 5.83 10.18
N GLU A 220 -3.91 5.61 9.73
CA GLU A 220 -3.30 6.34 8.62
C GLU A 220 -4.06 6.14 7.29
N VAL A 221 -4.84 5.06 7.17
CA VAL A 221 -5.70 4.80 5.99
C VAL A 221 -6.80 5.86 5.86
N ALA A 222 -7.27 6.43 6.97
CA ALA A 222 -8.20 7.55 6.99
C ALA A 222 -7.48 8.91 7.11
N ILE A 223 -6.48 9.03 8.00
CA ILE A 223 -5.79 10.30 8.28
C ILE A 223 -5.20 10.93 7.02
N TRP A 224 -4.56 10.14 6.14
CA TRP A 224 -3.90 10.71 4.97
C TRP A 224 -4.87 11.19 3.89
N PRO A 225 -5.80 10.37 3.38
CA PRO A 225 -6.75 10.84 2.37
C PRO A 225 -7.64 11.97 2.88
N LEU A 226 -8.14 11.88 4.12
CA LEU A 226 -9.03 12.89 4.69
C LEU A 226 -8.26 14.15 5.10
N GLY A 227 -7.03 14.03 5.60
CA GLY A 227 -6.16 15.18 5.86
C GLY A 227 -5.78 15.93 4.58
N LEU A 228 -5.47 15.21 3.50
CA LEU A 228 -5.24 15.82 2.18
C LEU A 228 -6.50 16.54 1.67
N GLN A 229 -7.67 15.92 1.81
CA GLN A 229 -8.95 16.55 1.45
C GLN A 229 -9.23 17.81 2.28
N ALA A 230 -9.02 17.76 3.60
CA ALA A 230 -9.21 18.90 4.50
C ALA A 230 -8.23 20.05 4.19
N ALA A 231 -7.06 19.73 3.66
CA ALA A 231 -6.09 20.70 3.11
C ALA A 231 -6.44 21.23 1.71
N GLY A 232 -7.56 20.81 1.12
CA GLY A 232 -7.99 21.22 -0.21
C GLY A 232 -7.22 20.57 -1.36
N ALA A 233 -6.47 19.49 -1.11
CA ALA A 233 -5.86 18.73 -2.19
C ALA A 233 -6.96 18.10 -3.07
N PRO A 234 -6.76 18.02 -4.40
CA PRO A 234 -7.71 17.40 -5.32
C PRO A 234 -7.63 15.88 -5.26
N ILE A 235 -7.65 15.30 -4.06
CA ILE A 235 -7.59 13.86 -3.84
C ILE A 235 -8.80 13.18 -4.50
N GLN A 236 -8.57 12.09 -5.22
CA GLN A 236 -9.59 11.41 -6.01
C GLN A 236 -9.78 9.95 -5.60
N TRP A 237 -8.72 9.30 -5.11
CA TRP A 237 -8.75 7.87 -4.81
C TRP A 237 -7.76 7.46 -3.73
N MET A 238 -8.02 6.29 -3.13
CA MET A 238 -7.14 5.61 -2.19
C MET A 238 -7.14 4.12 -2.51
N ALA A 239 -5.97 3.48 -2.43
CA ALA A 239 -5.82 2.03 -2.47
C ALA A 239 -5.07 1.54 -1.22
N MET A 240 -5.59 0.50 -0.57
CA MET A 240 -5.01 -0.08 0.64
C MET A 240 -4.82 -1.59 0.50
N GLU A 241 -3.74 -2.11 1.10
CA GLU A 241 -3.53 -3.56 1.32
C GLU A 241 -3.36 -3.85 2.82
N GLN A 242 -3.90 -5.01 3.23
CA GLN A 242 -3.76 -5.53 4.58
C GLN A 242 -3.85 -7.06 4.63
N SER A 243 -3.57 -7.63 5.82
CA SER A 243 -3.83 -9.02 6.16
C SER A 243 -5.24 -9.46 5.74
N SER A 244 -5.38 -10.67 5.20
CA SER A 244 -6.69 -11.27 4.90
C SER A 244 -7.54 -11.56 6.16
N ASN A 245 -6.98 -11.35 7.36
CA ASN A 245 -7.69 -11.44 8.63
C ASN A 245 -7.99 -10.04 9.22
N LEU A 246 -7.84 -8.97 8.46
CA LEU A 246 -8.30 -7.66 8.92
C LEU A 246 -9.80 -7.78 9.27
N PRO A 247 -10.21 -7.39 10.49
CA PRO A 247 -11.63 -7.44 10.87
C PRO A 247 -12.47 -6.60 9.91
N GLU A 248 -13.63 -7.13 9.53
CA GLU A 248 -14.54 -6.46 8.61
C GLU A 248 -15.10 -5.17 9.23
N GLU A 249 -15.26 -5.13 10.55
CA GLU A 249 -15.70 -3.95 11.29
C GLU A 249 -14.75 -2.75 11.10
N ILE A 250 -13.46 -2.99 10.86
CA ILE A 250 -12.50 -1.90 10.54
C ILE A 250 -12.70 -1.38 9.12
N LEU A 251 -13.03 -2.25 8.16
CA LEU A 251 -13.31 -1.85 6.77
C LEU A 251 -14.62 -1.08 6.66
N GLU A 252 -15.62 -1.50 7.44
CA GLU A 252 -16.90 -0.82 7.57
C GLU A 252 -16.71 0.57 8.18
N GLU A 253 -15.97 0.68 9.29
CA GLU A 253 -15.67 1.98 9.91
C GLU A 253 -14.95 2.93 8.95
N LEU A 254 -13.92 2.45 8.24
CA LEU A 254 -13.25 3.25 7.19
C LEU A 254 -14.24 3.69 6.11
N SER A 255 -15.16 2.82 5.71
CA SER A 255 -16.15 3.12 4.66
C SER A 255 -17.15 4.17 5.09
N VAL A 256 -17.56 4.16 6.36
CA VAL A 256 -18.40 5.21 6.96
C VAL A 256 -17.67 6.55 6.87
N GLU A 257 -16.42 6.64 7.35
CA GLU A 257 -15.67 7.91 7.33
C GLU A 257 -15.43 8.46 5.93
N PHE A 258 -15.11 7.59 4.97
CA PHE A 258 -15.01 7.99 3.56
C PHE A 258 -16.36 8.50 3.03
N GLY A 259 -17.47 7.81 3.34
CA GLY A 259 -18.82 8.22 2.95
C GLY A 259 -19.21 9.57 3.52
N CYS A 260 -19.00 9.78 4.81
CA CYS A 260 -19.20 11.06 5.47
C CYS A 260 -18.40 12.17 4.78
N ALA A 261 -17.16 11.92 4.37
CA ALA A 261 -16.32 12.87 3.63
C ALA A 261 -16.64 13.01 2.12
N ASP A 262 -17.83 12.64 1.65
CA ASP A 262 -18.26 12.70 0.25
C ASP A 262 -17.32 11.91 -0.68
N TRP A 263 -16.85 10.75 -0.24
CA TRP A 263 -16.26 9.78 -1.17
C TRP A 263 -17.36 8.90 -1.73
N PHE A 264 -17.53 8.98 -3.05
CA PHE A 264 -18.62 8.32 -3.75
C PHE A 264 -18.72 6.80 -3.52
N ARG A 265 -17.59 6.09 -3.44
CA ARG A 265 -17.63 4.63 -3.24
C ARG A 265 -16.38 4.09 -2.57
N THR A 266 -16.58 3.20 -1.61
CA THR A 266 -15.58 2.22 -1.16
C THR A 266 -15.94 0.82 -1.62
N SER A 267 -14.93 -0.01 -1.85
CA SER A 267 -15.10 -1.45 -2.13
C SER A 267 -13.88 -2.20 -1.60
N TRP A 268 -14.08 -3.44 -1.15
CA TRP A 268 -12.97 -4.29 -0.71
C TRP A 268 -13.15 -5.74 -1.12
N ALA A 269 -12.04 -6.43 -1.30
CA ALA A 269 -12.02 -7.86 -1.59
C ALA A 269 -10.76 -8.51 -1.02
N VAL A 270 -10.87 -9.82 -0.73
CA VAL A 270 -9.70 -10.66 -0.45
C VAL A 270 -9.24 -11.27 -1.77
N LEU A 271 -7.99 -10.96 -2.15
CA LEU A 271 -7.36 -11.52 -3.34
C LEU A 271 -6.31 -12.57 -2.97
N GLU A 272 -6.20 -13.62 -3.76
CA GLU A 272 -5.16 -14.64 -3.69
C GLU A 272 -4.21 -14.46 -4.86
N ALA A 273 -2.93 -14.19 -4.57
CA ALA A 273 -1.92 -13.94 -5.60
C ALA A 273 -1.79 -15.09 -6.60
N ALA A 274 -1.97 -16.33 -6.15
CA ALA A 274 -1.92 -17.51 -7.04
C ALA A 274 -3.06 -17.53 -8.07
N ASP A 275 -4.22 -16.93 -7.78
CA ASP A 275 -5.33 -16.83 -8.74
C ASP A 275 -5.01 -15.80 -9.85
N LEU A 276 -4.01 -14.94 -9.62
CA LEU A 276 -3.43 -14.02 -10.58
C LEU A 276 -2.11 -14.55 -11.19
N GLY A 277 -1.87 -15.86 -11.12
CA GLY A 277 -0.72 -16.51 -11.76
C GLY A 277 0.62 -16.36 -11.03
N VAL A 278 0.65 -15.77 -9.83
CA VAL A 278 1.87 -15.65 -9.03
C VAL A 278 2.27 -17.00 -8.44
N ALA A 279 3.55 -17.31 -8.46
CA ALA A 279 4.09 -18.60 -8.00
C ALA A 279 4.09 -18.81 -6.47
N SER A 280 3.39 -17.96 -5.71
CA SER A 280 3.24 -18.04 -4.26
C SER A 280 1.80 -17.78 -3.86
N ARG A 281 1.29 -18.57 -2.92
CA ARG A 281 0.01 -18.28 -2.25
C ARG A 281 0.17 -17.08 -1.32
N ARG A 282 -0.62 -16.05 -1.50
CA ARG A 282 -0.64 -14.85 -0.65
C ARG A 282 -2.03 -14.23 -0.69
N LYS A 283 -2.85 -14.56 0.31
CA LYS A 283 -4.15 -13.92 0.53
C LYS A 283 -4.01 -12.61 1.27
N ARG A 284 -4.61 -11.55 0.75
CA ARG A 284 -4.62 -10.21 1.34
C ARG A 284 -5.93 -9.49 1.06
N THR A 285 -6.33 -8.64 1.99
CA THR A 285 -7.47 -7.74 1.83
C THR A 285 -6.99 -6.49 1.11
N PHE A 286 -7.73 -6.08 0.08
CA PHE A 286 -7.52 -4.83 -0.62
C PHE A 286 -8.77 -3.98 -0.52
N MET A 287 -8.60 -2.69 -0.23
CA MET A 287 -9.69 -1.72 -0.21
C MET A 287 -9.39 -0.61 -1.22
N LEU A 288 -10.39 -0.25 -2.01
CA LEU A 288 -10.38 0.91 -2.89
C LEU A 288 -11.41 1.91 -2.40
N ALA A 289 -11.03 3.18 -2.38
CA ALA A 289 -11.96 4.29 -2.18
C ALA A 289 -11.81 5.28 -3.34
N SER A 290 -12.92 5.84 -3.81
CA SER A 290 -12.98 6.76 -4.94
C SER A 290 -13.97 7.88 -4.66
N ARG A 291 -13.57 9.11 -4.96
CA ARG A 291 -14.43 10.29 -4.77
C ARG A 291 -15.46 10.49 -5.87
N TYR A 292 -15.17 10.04 -7.09
CA TYR A 292 -15.95 10.44 -8.27
C TYR A 292 -16.34 9.29 -9.20
N ARG A 293 -15.85 8.08 -8.94
CA ARG A 293 -16.00 6.94 -9.85
C ARG A 293 -16.50 5.73 -9.10
N TRP A 294 -17.36 4.97 -9.78
CA TRP A 294 -17.73 3.64 -9.34
C TRP A 294 -16.52 2.71 -9.45
N VAL A 295 -16.04 2.22 -8.31
CA VAL A 295 -14.93 1.25 -8.23
C VAL A 295 -15.44 0.01 -7.52
N ASP A 296 -15.23 -1.16 -8.12
CA ASP A 296 -15.63 -2.46 -7.56
C ASP A 296 -14.47 -3.43 -7.68
N ILE A 297 -13.80 -3.69 -6.57
CA ILE A 297 -12.77 -4.72 -6.54
C ILE A 297 -13.40 -6.06 -6.19
N THR A 298 -13.15 -7.06 -7.05
CA THR A 298 -13.56 -8.44 -6.83
C THR A 298 -12.40 -9.36 -7.24
N PRO A 299 -12.37 -10.63 -6.83
CA PRO A 299 -11.46 -11.59 -7.45
C PRO A 299 -11.76 -11.75 -8.96
N PRO A 300 -10.75 -12.03 -9.80
CA PRO A 300 -11.00 -12.28 -11.22
C PRO A 300 -11.98 -13.45 -11.39
N ALA A 301 -12.96 -13.30 -12.30
CA ALA A 301 -14.00 -14.30 -12.53
C ALA A 301 -13.42 -15.67 -12.96
N ALA A 302 -12.33 -15.64 -13.72
CA ALA A 302 -11.53 -16.80 -14.06
C ALA A 302 -10.09 -16.56 -13.58
N PRO A 303 -9.54 -17.44 -12.72
CA PRO A 303 -8.14 -17.38 -12.34
C PRO A 303 -7.23 -17.51 -13.57
N LEU A 304 -6.07 -16.85 -13.52
CA LEU A 304 -5.00 -17.08 -14.49
C LEU A 304 -4.42 -18.50 -14.30
N PRO A 305 -3.73 -19.05 -15.33
CA PRO A 305 -3.00 -20.30 -15.19
C PRO A 305 -2.06 -20.26 -13.98
N VAL A 306 -2.05 -21.35 -13.22
CA VAL A 306 -1.28 -21.45 -11.98
C VAL A 306 0.20 -21.67 -12.32
N THR A 307 1.07 -20.80 -11.83
CA THR A 307 2.52 -21.01 -11.86
C THR A 307 2.97 -21.76 -10.61
N THR A 308 3.66 -22.88 -10.79
CA THR A 308 4.25 -23.65 -9.69
C THR A 308 5.55 -23.00 -9.18
N MET A 309 5.94 -23.35 -7.95
CA MET A 309 7.23 -22.95 -7.43
C MET A 309 8.40 -23.54 -8.25
N ALA A 310 8.24 -24.75 -8.80
CA ALA A 310 9.25 -25.39 -9.61
C ALA A 310 9.46 -24.62 -10.93
N GLU A 311 8.38 -24.33 -11.66
CA GLU A 311 8.43 -23.54 -12.91
C GLU A 311 9.07 -22.17 -12.68
N ALA A 312 8.59 -21.42 -11.67
CA ALA A 312 9.10 -20.08 -11.38
C ALA A 312 10.58 -20.02 -11.00
N LEU A 313 11.16 -21.14 -10.57
CA LEU A 313 12.58 -21.24 -10.18
C LEU A 313 13.42 -22.04 -11.17
N GLY A 314 12.84 -22.50 -12.29
CA GLY A 314 13.52 -23.33 -13.28
C GLY A 314 13.97 -24.69 -12.70
N TRP A 315 13.13 -25.30 -11.87
CA TRP A 315 13.40 -26.61 -11.25
C TRP A 315 12.60 -27.72 -11.94
N ASP A 316 13.12 -28.94 -11.85
CA ASP A 316 12.42 -30.13 -12.36
C ASP A 316 11.13 -30.42 -11.56
N GLU A 317 10.16 -31.08 -12.21
CA GLU A 317 8.97 -31.60 -11.53
C GLU A 317 9.35 -32.64 -10.46
N GLY A 318 8.62 -32.65 -9.35
CA GLY A 318 8.81 -33.56 -8.23
C GLY A 318 9.76 -33.03 -7.15
N GLU A 319 10.34 -31.84 -7.34
CA GLU A 319 11.16 -31.18 -6.32
C GLU A 319 10.35 -30.88 -5.06
N ARG A 320 11.05 -30.89 -3.91
CA ARG A 320 10.42 -30.70 -2.61
C ARG A 320 11.18 -29.71 -1.74
N ILE A 321 10.44 -28.95 -0.94
CA ILE A 321 10.98 -27.98 0.00
C ILE A 321 10.78 -28.44 1.43
N ASN A 322 11.88 -28.49 2.19
CA ASN A 322 11.86 -28.62 3.63
C ASN A 322 11.97 -27.23 4.29
N THR A 323 10.96 -26.88 5.09
CA THR A 323 10.82 -25.56 5.70
C THR A 323 11.53 -25.39 7.05
N ARG A 324 11.97 -26.47 7.72
CA ARG A 324 12.51 -26.44 9.10
C ARG A 324 13.75 -27.31 9.34
N GLY A 325 14.50 -27.64 8.29
CA GLY A 325 15.76 -28.40 8.38
C GLY A 325 15.58 -29.90 8.65
N GLN A 326 16.68 -30.63 8.84
CA GLN A 326 16.66 -32.05 9.21
C GLN A 326 16.32 -32.21 10.70
N ARG A 327 15.14 -32.74 11.01
CA ARG A 327 14.82 -33.22 12.36
C ARG A 327 15.26 -34.69 12.54
N PRO A 328 15.50 -35.13 13.78
CA PRO A 328 15.74 -36.55 14.07
C PRO A 328 14.64 -37.41 13.47
N VAL A 329 15.03 -38.47 12.78
CA VAL A 329 14.11 -39.47 12.23
C VAL A 329 13.45 -40.20 13.38
N ASP A 330 12.13 -40.34 13.33
CA ASP A 330 11.39 -41.19 14.24
C ASP A 330 11.80 -42.65 13.98
N PRO A 331 12.44 -43.33 14.96
CA PRO A 331 12.89 -44.70 14.78
C PRO A 331 11.76 -45.69 14.48
N ALA A 332 10.51 -45.38 14.85
CA ALA A 332 9.35 -46.24 14.64
C ALA A 332 8.71 -46.06 13.25
N THR A 333 8.88 -44.90 12.60
CA THR A 333 8.23 -44.60 11.31
C THR A 333 9.21 -44.34 10.15
N GLY A 334 10.50 -44.16 10.44
CA GLY A 334 11.51 -43.82 9.43
C GLY A 334 11.35 -42.41 8.85
N ARG A 335 10.43 -41.59 9.38
CA ARG A 335 10.16 -40.21 8.94
C ARG A 335 10.69 -39.22 9.97
N ALA A 336 11.13 -38.04 9.55
CA ALA A 336 11.49 -36.96 10.46
C ALA A 336 10.38 -36.71 11.51
N LYS A 337 10.74 -36.57 12.81
CA LYS A 337 9.79 -36.26 13.91
C LYS A 337 9.13 -34.89 13.69
N GLY A 338 8.05 -34.89 12.92
CA GLY A 338 7.39 -33.71 12.36
C GLY A 338 8.18 -33.12 11.19
N GLY A 339 7.47 -32.69 10.14
CA GLY A 339 8.11 -32.07 8.97
C GLY A 339 7.09 -31.55 7.97
N ASN A 340 7.01 -30.23 7.86
CA ASN A 340 6.24 -29.52 6.87
C ASN A 340 7.06 -29.43 5.56
N CYS A 341 7.29 -30.59 4.94
CA CYS A 341 7.83 -30.70 3.59
C CYS A 341 6.69 -30.57 2.58
N PHE A 342 6.83 -29.74 1.56
CA PHE A 342 5.79 -29.54 0.55
C PHE A 342 6.36 -29.64 -0.88
N PRO A 343 5.54 -30.08 -1.85
CA PRO A 343 5.96 -30.20 -3.25
C PRO A 343 6.14 -28.82 -3.88
N ALA A 344 7.18 -28.65 -4.70
CA ALA A 344 7.39 -27.46 -5.53
C ALA A 344 6.48 -27.44 -6.78
N ASP A 345 5.78 -28.54 -7.08
CA ASP A 345 4.81 -28.68 -8.20
C ASP A 345 3.48 -27.94 -7.96
N LYS A 346 3.48 -26.99 -7.03
CA LYS A 346 2.37 -26.11 -6.68
C LYS A 346 2.94 -24.73 -6.36
N PRO A 347 2.12 -23.67 -6.36
CA PRO A 347 2.55 -22.39 -5.83
C PRO A 347 3.11 -22.55 -4.42
N SER A 348 4.19 -21.83 -4.12
CA SER A 348 4.82 -21.89 -2.81
C SER A 348 3.84 -21.47 -1.71
N TRP A 349 4.14 -21.84 -0.46
CA TRP A 349 3.48 -21.20 0.67
C TRP A 349 3.81 -19.71 0.72
N CYS A 350 2.95 -18.93 1.37
CA CYS A 350 3.17 -17.49 1.59
C CYS A 350 4.55 -17.23 2.18
N LEU A 351 5.34 -16.42 1.48
CA LEU A 351 6.67 -16.05 1.93
C LEU A 351 6.61 -15.23 3.21
N THR A 352 7.57 -15.49 4.08
CA THR A 352 7.84 -14.71 5.29
C THR A 352 9.36 -14.52 5.42
N GLY A 353 9.83 -13.67 6.33
CA GLY A 353 11.28 -13.59 6.61
C GLY A 353 11.92 -14.92 6.99
N LYS A 354 11.15 -15.91 7.47
CA LYS A 354 11.64 -17.27 7.77
C LYS A 354 11.86 -18.13 6.53
N THR A 355 11.35 -17.75 5.36
CA THR A 355 11.58 -18.47 4.10
C THR A 355 13.08 -18.60 3.77
N ARG A 356 13.94 -17.74 4.32
CA ARG A 356 15.41 -17.87 4.21
C ARG A 356 15.99 -19.18 4.76
N THR A 357 15.22 -19.92 5.56
CA THR A 357 15.61 -21.22 6.14
C THR A 357 15.13 -22.41 5.33
N TRP A 358 14.34 -22.21 4.29
CA TRP A 358 13.86 -23.29 3.44
C TRP A 358 15.01 -23.88 2.64
N VAL A 359 15.01 -25.20 2.51
CA VAL A 359 16.01 -25.97 1.75
C VAL A 359 15.31 -26.89 0.76
N ARG A 360 15.85 -26.98 -0.45
CA ARG A 360 15.46 -27.99 -1.43
C ARG A 360 15.95 -29.36 -0.96
N GLU A 361 15.07 -30.35 -0.95
CA GLU A 361 15.33 -31.66 -0.35
C GLU A 361 16.42 -32.44 -1.10
N ARG A 362 16.45 -32.35 -2.44
CA ARG A 362 17.40 -33.06 -3.30
C ARG A 362 18.87 -32.78 -2.97
N ASP A 363 19.22 -31.51 -2.76
CA ASP A 363 20.62 -31.06 -2.67
C ASP A 363 20.92 -30.14 -1.47
N GLY A 364 19.92 -29.86 -0.62
CA GLY A 364 20.05 -29.03 0.56
C GLY A 364 20.27 -27.54 0.27
N LYS A 365 20.15 -27.10 -0.99
CA LYS A 365 20.33 -25.69 -1.34
C LYS A 365 19.22 -24.83 -0.75
N ARG A 366 19.59 -23.63 -0.28
CA ARG A 366 18.65 -22.62 0.20
C ARG A 366 18.26 -21.69 -0.93
N LEU A 367 17.04 -21.17 -0.86
CA LEU A 367 16.59 -20.11 -1.76
C LEU A 367 17.50 -18.88 -1.65
N THR A 368 17.82 -18.27 -2.78
CA THR A 368 18.42 -16.95 -2.89
C THR A 368 17.37 -15.86 -2.71
N SER A 369 17.81 -14.62 -2.50
CA SER A 369 16.90 -13.47 -2.38
C SER A 369 16.20 -13.16 -3.70
N ALA A 370 16.89 -13.40 -4.83
CA ALA A 370 16.34 -13.29 -6.17
C ALA A 370 15.20 -14.31 -6.40
N GLU A 371 15.43 -15.57 -6.04
CA GLU A 371 14.39 -16.62 -6.10
C GLU A 371 13.20 -16.27 -5.19
N ALA A 372 13.46 -15.76 -3.97
CA ALA A 372 12.38 -15.29 -3.10
C ALA A 372 11.59 -14.14 -3.73
N GLY A 373 12.26 -13.17 -4.37
CA GLY A 373 11.63 -12.09 -5.12
C GLY A 373 10.77 -12.59 -6.29
N ALA A 374 11.29 -13.53 -7.08
CA ALA A 374 10.56 -14.14 -8.20
C ALA A 374 9.25 -14.80 -7.76
N LEU A 375 9.27 -15.52 -6.62
CA LEU A 375 8.05 -16.13 -6.05
C LEU A 375 7.00 -15.11 -5.63
N VAL A 376 7.38 -13.87 -5.33
CA VAL A 376 6.44 -12.76 -5.05
C VAL A 376 6.37 -11.76 -6.20
N SER A 377 6.59 -12.22 -7.43
CA SER A 377 6.42 -11.48 -8.68
C SER A 377 7.37 -10.29 -8.91
N PHE A 378 8.60 -10.34 -8.38
CA PHE A 378 9.69 -9.42 -8.75
C PHE A 378 10.67 -10.08 -9.72
N ARG A 379 11.22 -9.30 -10.66
CA ARG A 379 12.29 -9.78 -11.56
C ARG A 379 13.50 -10.33 -10.80
N ALA A 380 14.16 -11.35 -11.34
CA ALA A 380 15.35 -11.94 -10.72
C ALA A 380 16.50 -10.93 -10.50
N THR A 381 16.57 -9.90 -11.35
CA THR A 381 17.56 -8.81 -11.29
C THR A 381 17.14 -7.67 -10.34
N TYR A 382 16.09 -7.83 -9.54
CA TYR A 382 15.64 -6.78 -8.63
C TYR A 382 16.75 -6.45 -7.61
N PRO A 383 17.09 -5.16 -7.41
CA PRO A 383 18.30 -4.77 -6.69
C PRO A 383 18.10 -4.79 -5.17
N TRP A 384 17.78 -5.95 -4.60
CA TRP A 384 17.59 -6.16 -3.17
C TRP A 384 18.79 -5.68 -2.34
N GLN A 385 18.56 -4.78 -1.40
CA GLN A 385 19.57 -4.22 -0.48
C GLN A 385 19.43 -4.78 0.93
N GLY A 386 20.48 -4.58 1.73
CA GLY A 386 20.52 -5.02 3.13
C GLY A 386 21.02 -6.45 3.32
N SER A 387 20.99 -6.91 4.57
CA SER A 387 21.41 -8.29 4.88
C SER A 387 20.48 -9.32 4.24
N ARG A 388 20.96 -10.56 4.04
CA ARG A 388 20.11 -11.66 3.57
C ARG A 388 18.83 -11.83 4.39
N SER A 389 18.89 -11.64 5.71
CA SER A 389 17.70 -11.71 6.56
C SER A 389 16.71 -10.58 6.24
N SER A 390 17.21 -9.37 5.99
CA SER A 390 16.41 -8.20 5.59
C SER A 390 15.77 -8.40 4.23
N GLN A 391 16.53 -8.83 3.22
CA GLN A 391 16.01 -9.07 1.86
C GLN A 391 14.85 -10.09 1.85
N PHE A 392 14.94 -11.16 2.65
CA PHE A 392 13.84 -12.12 2.78
C PHE A 392 12.65 -11.57 3.58
N GLN A 393 12.89 -10.67 4.54
CA GLN A 393 11.83 -9.98 5.25
C GLN A 393 11.08 -9.05 4.28
N GLN A 394 11.79 -8.29 3.46
CA GLN A 394 11.22 -7.45 2.41
C GLN A 394 10.35 -8.27 1.44
N ALA A 395 10.84 -9.39 0.90
CA ALA A 395 10.05 -10.29 0.06
C ALA A 395 8.83 -10.90 0.78
N GLY A 396 8.90 -11.07 2.11
CA GLY A 396 7.77 -11.54 2.91
C GLY A 396 6.71 -10.47 3.17
N ASP A 397 7.11 -9.21 3.30
CA ASP A 397 6.23 -8.09 3.69
C ASP A 397 5.60 -7.38 2.49
N VAL A 398 6.24 -7.43 1.32
CA VAL A 398 5.82 -6.69 0.13
C VAL A 398 4.45 -7.12 -0.43
N VAL A 399 3.75 -6.18 -1.09
CA VAL A 399 2.63 -6.49 -2.00
C VAL A 399 3.19 -7.02 -3.31
N CYS A 400 2.71 -8.17 -3.79
CA CYS A 400 3.16 -8.74 -5.07
C CYS A 400 2.86 -7.75 -6.22
N PRO A 401 3.85 -7.33 -7.04
CA PRO A 401 3.64 -6.42 -8.18
C PRO A 401 2.49 -6.84 -9.11
N ALA A 402 2.34 -8.13 -9.37
CA ALA A 402 1.23 -8.68 -10.16
C ALA A 402 -0.17 -8.37 -9.55
N VAL A 403 -0.29 -8.49 -8.23
CA VAL A 403 -1.54 -8.20 -7.50
C VAL A 403 -1.78 -6.70 -7.43
N ALA A 404 -0.74 -5.91 -7.16
CA ALA A 404 -0.82 -4.46 -7.18
C ALA A 404 -1.26 -3.94 -8.56
N ALA A 405 -0.75 -4.53 -9.64
CA ALA A 405 -1.15 -4.21 -11.01
C ALA A 405 -2.64 -4.47 -11.25
N TYR A 406 -3.16 -5.62 -10.82
CA TYR A 406 -4.59 -5.91 -10.90
C TYR A 406 -5.43 -4.85 -10.18
N VAL A 407 -5.09 -4.57 -8.91
CA VAL A 407 -5.82 -3.62 -8.06
C VAL A 407 -5.83 -2.21 -8.66
N LEU A 408 -4.66 -1.71 -9.08
CA LEU A 408 -4.52 -0.37 -9.67
C LEU A 408 -5.20 -0.28 -11.05
N ALA A 409 -5.21 -1.36 -11.82
CA ALA A 409 -5.90 -1.38 -13.09
C ALA A 409 -7.42 -1.34 -12.93
N VAL A 410 -7.98 -2.07 -11.95
CA VAL A 410 -9.40 -1.94 -11.57
C VAL A 410 -9.72 -0.50 -11.16
N LEU A 411 -8.88 0.09 -10.30
CA LEU A 411 -9.06 1.47 -9.84
C LEU A 411 -9.05 2.50 -10.99
N HIS A 412 -8.23 2.27 -12.00
CA HIS A 412 -8.04 3.21 -13.11
C HIS A 412 -8.78 2.83 -14.40
N GLY A 413 -9.55 1.74 -14.40
CA GLY A 413 -10.27 1.25 -15.59
C GLY A 413 -9.32 0.82 -16.73
N VAL A 414 -8.17 0.23 -16.37
CA VAL A 414 -7.18 -0.28 -17.32
C VAL A 414 -7.42 -1.76 -17.58
N ASP A 415 -7.32 -2.18 -18.85
CA ASP A 415 -7.34 -3.60 -19.20
C ASP A 415 -6.06 -4.28 -18.69
N TRP A 416 -6.21 -5.06 -17.62
CA TRP A 416 -5.10 -5.60 -16.82
C TRP A 416 -4.60 -6.93 -17.35
N GLU A 417 -5.48 -7.77 -17.90
CA GLU A 417 -5.17 -9.18 -18.15
C GLU A 417 -4.06 -9.38 -19.17
N PRO A 418 -4.08 -8.70 -20.35
CA PRO A 418 -2.99 -8.85 -21.31
C PRO A 418 -1.64 -8.40 -20.76
N ARG A 419 -1.61 -7.29 -20.01
CA ARG A 419 -0.38 -6.73 -19.42
C ARG A 419 0.19 -7.63 -18.33
N LEU A 420 -0.68 -8.16 -17.49
CA LEU A 420 -0.27 -9.06 -16.42
C LEU A 420 0.25 -10.40 -16.98
N ARG A 421 -0.43 -10.96 -17.99
CA ARG A 421 0.03 -12.19 -18.66
C ARG A 421 1.39 -11.99 -19.31
N ASP A 422 1.58 -10.92 -20.08
CA ASP A 422 2.86 -10.59 -20.72
C ASP A 422 4.00 -10.49 -19.68
N TYR A 423 3.75 -9.76 -18.59
CA TYR A 423 4.71 -9.64 -17.48
C TYR A 423 5.07 -11.00 -16.86
N LEU A 424 4.07 -11.84 -16.54
CA LEU A 424 4.30 -13.14 -15.91
C LEU A 424 4.99 -14.13 -16.85
N THR A 425 4.67 -14.11 -18.14
CA THR A 425 5.37 -14.89 -19.16
C THR A 425 6.83 -14.48 -19.23
N GLY A 426 7.14 -13.18 -19.28
CA GLY A 426 8.52 -12.70 -19.23
C GLY A 426 9.24 -13.00 -17.91
N LEU A 427 8.51 -13.15 -16.80
CA LEU A 427 9.06 -13.44 -15.48
C LEU A 427 9.38 -14.93 -15.27
N TYR A 428 8.48 -15.83 -15.69
CA TYR A 428 8.54 -17.26 -15.37
C TYR A 428 8.83 -18.16 -16.56
N HIS A 429 8.51 -17.74 -17.79
CA HIS A 429 8.56 -18.57 -18.99
C HIS A 429 9.45 -17.96 -20.09
N TYR A 430 10.44 -17.14 -19.70
CA TYR A 430 11.30 -16.45 -20.66
C TYR A 430 12.04 -17.42 -21.59
N ASP A 431 12.52 -18.55 -21.07
CA ASP A 431 13.26 -19.54 -21.87
C ASP A 431 12.35 -20.29 -22.86
N GLU A 432 11.05 -20.43 -22.57
CA GLU A 432 10.06 -21.03 -23.47
C GLU A 432 9.76 -20.14 -24.68
N LEU A 433 9.87 -18.80 -24.53
CA LEU A 433 9.64 -17.84 -25.63
C LEU A 433 10.63 -18.01 -26.79
N TRP A 434 11.82 -18.56 -26.52
CA TRP A 434 12.91 -18.73 -27.50
C TRP A 434 13.22 -20.19 -27.80
N GLY A 435 12.52 -21.14 -27.15
CA GLY A 435 12.75 -22.57 -27.29
C GLY A 435 12.45 -23.10 -28.70
N ASP A 436 11.48 -22.48 -29.39
CA ASP A 436 11.05 -22.89 -30.73
C ASP A 436 11.84 -22.20 -31.87
N GLU A 437 12.68 -21.20 -31.59
CA GLU A 437 13.43 -20.46 -32.63
C GLU A 437 14.81 -21.05 -32.99
N TYR A 438 15.27 -22.11 -32.30
CA TYR A 438 16.56 -22.75 -32.55
C TYR A 438 16.48 -24.18 -33.10
N ASP A 439 15.37 -24.56 -33.75
CA ASP A 439 15.33 -25.74 -34.62
C ASP A 439 15.66 -25.33 -36.08
N LEU A 440 16.75 -24.58 -36.26
CA LEU A 440 17.39 -24.45 -37.57
C LEU A 440 18.18 -25.73 -37.84
N ALA A 441 17.47 -26.71 -38.42
CA ALA A 441 18.06 -27.93 -38.95
C ALA A 441 19.31 -27.63 -39.79
N VAL A 442 20.44 -28.18 -39.37
CA VAL A 442 21.73 -28.19 -40.09
C VAL A 442 21.66 -29.07 -41.32
#